data_AF-A0A7K9NIJ8-F1
#
_entry.id   AF-A0A7K9NIJ8-F1
#
_cell.length_a   1.000
_cell.length_b   1.000
_cell.length_c   1.000
_cell.angle_alpha   90.00
_cell.angle_beta   90.00
_cell.angle_gamma   90.00
#
_symmetry.space_group_name_H-M   'P 1'
#
loop_
_entity.id
_entity.type
_entity.pdbx_description
1 polymer ?
#
loop_
_entity_poly.entity_id
_entity_poly.type
_entity_poly.pdbx_seq_one_letter_code
_entity_poly.pdbx_strand_id
1 'polypeptide(L)'
;AQAGSQLVRVTLQGQQDPLRNQTAVVDKARSTLTYYVTSQSNLSAVVLYDSRNGYVCYKPLEQRTCYLRRMDPWDLQTLQTALNTSEHSAEQLLHHNNQTKFYREFLGIVAGEQVDPRGLGEAVQTLCEQTSIFWVRRGQGPGRQRLIYLCIDICFPSNICVSICFYYLPE
;
A
#
# COMPACT_ATOMS: atom_id res chain seq x y z
N ALA A 1 -17.42 -25.05 14.46
CA ALA A 1 -17.11 -23.71 15.00
C ALA A 1 -16.70 -22.82 13.83
N GLN A 2 -17.58 -21.93 13.40
CA GLN A 2 -17.34 -21.05 12.26
C GLN A 2 -16.67 -19.79 12.82
N ALA A 3 -15.34 -19.67 12.66
CA ALA A 3 -14.62 -18.48 13.07
C ALA A 3 -15.13 -17.30 12.23
N GLY A 4 -15.83 -16.35 12.87
CA GLY A 4 -16.38 -15.18 12.20
C GLY A 4 -15.26 -14.37 11.56
N SER A 5 -15.32 -14.18 10.25
CA SER A 5 -14.43 -13.26 9.52
C SER A 5 -14.83 -11.82 9.88
N GLN A 6 -13.96 -11.09 10.59
CA GLN A 6 -14.17 -9.67 10.87
C GLN A 6 -13.49 -8.86 9.76
N LEU A 7 -14.31 -8.37 8.83
CA LEU A 7 -13.89 -7.41 7.82
C LEU A 7 -14.23 -6.00 8.29
N VAL A 8 -13.22 -5.15 8.47
CA VAL A 8 -13.40 -3.77 8.94
C VAL A 8 -13.04 -2.81 7.82
N ARG A 9 -13.99 -1.94 7.45
CA ARG A 9 -13.76 -0.85 6.49
C ARG A 9 -13.56 0.45 7.26
N VAL A 10 -12.44 1.12 6.98
CA VAL A 10 -12.07 2.39 7.60
C VAL A 10 -11.96 3.44 6.49
N THR A 11 -12.80 4.46 6.54
CA THR A 11 -12.69 5.62 5.64
C THR A 11 -11.87 6.69 6.35
N LEU A 12 -10.79 7.15 5.73
CA LEU A 12 -9.94 8.18 6.32
C LEU A 12 -10.19 9.49 5.56
N GLN A 13 -11.14 10.30 6.03
CA GLN A 13 -11.40 11.65 5.51
C GLN A 13 -10.69 12.68 6.41
N GLY A 14 -10.12 13.73 5.83
CA GLY A 14 -9.54 14.83 6.60
C GLY A 14 -9.94 16.19 6.04
N GLN A 15 -10.20 17.14 6.95
CA GLN A 15 -10.72 18.49 6.65
C GLN A 15 -9.65 19.47 6.12
N GLN A 16 -8.34 19.19 6.28
CA GLN A 16 -7.26 20.17 6.02
C GLN A 16 -6.16 19.75 5.04
N ASP A 17 -6.28 18.59 4.38
CA ASP A 17 -5.29 18.20 3.37
C ASP A 17 -5.96 17.38 2.24
N PRO A 18 -5.94 17.84 0.98
CA PRO A 18 -6.63 17.18 -0.14
C PRO A 18 -6.09 15.77 -0.52
N LEU A 19 -5.14 15.22 0.23
CA LEU A 19 -4.52 13.90 0.02
C LEU A 19 -5.36 12.70 0.53
N ARG A 20 -6.53 12.92 1.14
CA ARG A 20 -7.24 11.93 1.97
C ARG A 20 -8.50 11.33 1.32
N ASN A 21 -8.46 11.00 0.03
CA ASN A 21 -9.48 10.12 -0.53
C ASN A 21 -8.99 8.67 -0.50
N GLN A 22 -9.08 8.06 0.68
CA GLN A 22 -8.64 6.69 0.88
C GLN A 22 -9.54 5.88 1.80
N THR A 23 -9.62 4.59 1.51
CA THR A 23 -10.30 3.58 2.33
C THR A 23 -9.31 2.47 2.65
N ALA A 24 -9.31 1.98 3.89
CA ALA A 24 -8.62 0.76 4.27
C ALA A 24 -9.63 -0.36 4.54
N VAL A 25 -9.31 -1.57 4.10
CA VAL A 25 -10.06 -2.79 4.39
C VAL A 25 -9.12 -3.75 5.12
N VAL A 26 -9.52 -4.14 6.32
CA VAL A 26 -8.79 -5.06 7.18
C VAL A 26 -9.50 -6.41 7.14
N ASP A 27 -8.79 -7.46 6.71
CA ASP A 27 -9.25 -8.85 6.78
C ASP A 27 -8.33 -9.64 7.71
N LYS A 28 -8.77 -9.82 8.96
CA LYS A 28 -8.00 -10.53 9.98
C LYS A 28 -7.82 -12.02 9.66
N ALA A 29 -8.83 -12.64 9.06
CA ALA A 29 -8.81 -14.07 8.75
C ALA A 29 -7.80 -14.41 7.66
N ARG A 30 -7.62 -13.51 6.70
CA ARG A 30 -6.61 -13.61 5.63
C ARG A 30 -5.29 -12.95 6.01
N SER A 31 -5.25 -12.20 7.11
CA SER A 31 -4.10 -11.42 7.57
C SER A 31 -3.67 -10.38 6.53
N THR A 32 -4.65 -9.70 5.93
CA THR A 32 -4.43 -8.69 4.89
C THR A 32 -4.96 -7.32 5.29
N LEU A 33 -4.28 -6.29 4.79
CA LEU A 33 -4.68 -4.88 4.87
C LEU A 33 -4.61 -4.29 3.47
N THR A 34 -5.73 -3.78 2.97
CA THR A 34 -5.84 -3.23 1.62
C THR A 34 -6.24 -1.77 1.66
N TYR A 35 -5.38 -0.90 1.14
CA TYR A 35 -5.69 0.51 0.91
C TYR A 35 -6.19 0.70 -0.51
N TYR A 36 -7.29 1.43 -0.64
CA TYR A 36 -7.77 2.01 -1.89
C TYR A 36 -7.53 3.51 -1.79
N VAL A 37 -6.72 4.06 -2.68
CA VAL A 37 -6.33 5.48 -2.66
C VAL A 37 -6.67 6.11 -4.00
N THR A 38 -7.10 7.37 -3.97
CA THR A 38 -7.32 8.19 -5.16
C THR A 38 -6.62 9.53 -4.96
N SER A 39 -5.71 9.87 -5.87
CA SER A 39 -4.98 11.13 -5.86
C SER A 39 -5.87 12.32 -6.27
N GLN A 40 -5.39 13.53 -6.04
CA GLN A 40 -6.05 14.77 -6.52
C GLN A 40 -6.11 14.86 -8.05
N SER A 41 -5.19 14.21 -8.74
CA SER A 41 -5.19 14.07 -10.20
C SER A 41 -6.11 12.95 -10.70
N ASN A 42 -6.97 12.40 -9.84
CA ASN A 42 -7.88 11.29 -10.11
C ASN A 42 -7.19 9.99 -10.56
N LEU A 43 -5.93 9.79 -10.16
CA LEU A 43 -5.24 8.51 -10.35
C LEU A 43 -5.50 7.64 -9.13
N SER A 44 -5.95 6.40 -9.37
CA SER A 44 -6.31 5.48 -8.30
C SER A 44 -5.31 4.34 -8.20
N ALA A 45 -5.06 3.89 -6.97
CA ALA A 45 -4.23 2.74 -6.73
C ALA A 45 -4.78 1.88 -5.59
N VAL A 46 -4.39 0.60 -5.62
CA VAL A 46 -4.64 -0.35 -4.54
C VAL A 46 -3.30 -0.79 -3.98
N VAL A 47 -3.18 -0.76 -2.65
CA VAL A 47 -1.97 -1.20 -1.94
C VAL A 47 -2.35 -2.28 -0.94
N LEU A 48 -1.88 -3.49 -1.19
CA LEU A 48 -2.16 -4.68 -0.42
C LEU A 48 -0.94 -5.08 0.40
N TYR A 49 -1.15 -5.23 1.71
CA TYR A 49 -0.23 -5.90 2.62
C TYR A 49 -0.78 -7.30 2.89
N ASP A 50 -0.04 -8.33 2.47
CA ASP A 50 -0.34 -9.74 2.74
C ASP A 50 0.75 -10.30 3.66
N SER A 51 0.52 -10.25 4.98
CA SER A 51 1.54 -10.69 5.96
C SER A 51 1.65 -12.20 6.06
N ARG A 52 0.63 -12.94 5.62
CA ARG A 52 0.68 -14.39 5.54
C ARG A 52 1.72 -14.85 4.53
N ASN A 53 1.79 -14.18 3.38
CA ASN A 53 2.76 -14.49 2.32
C ASN A 53 3.99 -13.56 2.35
N GLY A 54 3.99 -12.51 3.19
CA GLY A 54 5.13 -11.62 3.39
C GLY A 54 5.34 -10.61 2.27
N TYR A 55 4.27 -10.15 1.62
CA TYR A 55 4.33 -9.27 0.44
C TYR A 55 3.61 -7.94 0.62
N VAL A 56 4.18 -6.88 0.06
CA VAL A 56 3.46 -5.64 -0.23
C VAL A 56 3.31 -5.53 -1.74
N CYS A 57 2.07 -5.36 -2.20
CA CYS A 57 1.71 -5.29 -3.60
C CYS A 57 1.04 -3.94 -3.91
N TYR A 58 1.49 -3.29 -4.98
CA TYR A 58 1.00 -2.00 -5.44
C TYR A 58 0.39 -2.16 -6.82
N LYS A 59 -0.86 -1.75 -7.00
CA LYS A 59 -1.58 -1.79 -8.28
C LYS A 59 -2.14 -0.41 -8.61
N PRO A 60 -1.44 0.39 -9.43
CA PRO A 60 -2.04 1.56 -10.06
C PRO A 60 -3.13 1.11 -11.03
N LEU A 61 -4.32 1.71 -11.00
CA LEU A 61 -5.46 1.26 -11.79
C LEU A 61 -5.39 1.71 -13.25
N GLU A 62 -4.63 2.77 -13.54
CA GLU A 62 -4.43 3.29 -14.89
C GLU A 62 -3.36 2.51 -15.67
N GLN A 63 -2.69 1.55 -15.04
CA GLN A 63 -1.61 0.76 -15.61
C GLN A 63 -1.96 -0.74 -15.59
N ARG A 64 -1.47 -1.50 -16.58
CA ARG A 64 -1.60 -2.97 -16.61
C ARG A 64 -0.44 -3.67 -15.90
N THR A 65 -0.03 -3.11 -14.78
CA THR A 65 1.17 -3.53 -14.06
C THR A 65 0.94 -3.51 -12.56
N CYS A 66 1.40 -4.55 -11.87
CA CYS A 66 1.57 -4.60 -10.43
C CYS A 66 3.05 -4.54 -10.06
N TYR A 67 3.34 -3.92 -8.93
CA TYR A 67 4.67 -3.88 -8.34
C TYR A 67 4.65 -4.63 -7.02
N LEU A 68 5.60 -5.54 -6.84
CA LEU A 68 5.67 -6.44 -5.70
C LEU A 68 6.99 -6.28 -4.97
N ARG A 69 6.94 -6.25 -3.64
CA ARG A 69 8.14 -6.36 -2.80
C ARG A 69 7.88 -7.25 -1.60
N ARG A 70 8.96 -7.75 -1.02
CA ARG A 70 8.90 -8.41 0.29
C ARG A 70 8.64 -7.36 1.37
N MET A 71 7.87 -7.74 2.38
CA MET A 71 7.72 -6.96 3.60
C MET A 71 9.05 -6.87 4.34
N ASP A 72 9.27 -5.73 4.98
CA ASP A 72 10.30 -5.56 5.98
C ASP A 72 9.70 -5.63 7.41
N PRO A 73 10.52 -5.56 8.46
CA PRO A 73 10.02 -5.55 9.84
C PRO A 73 9.06 -4.39 10.14
N TRP A 74 9.22 -3.24 9.47
CA TRP A 74 8.36 -2.07 9.68
C TRP A 74 6.96 -2.26 9.09
N ASP A 75 6.85 -2.88 7.92
CA ASP A 75 5.59 -3.24 7.29
C ASP A 75 4.81 -4.22 8.19
N LEU A 76 5.50 -5.24 8.70
CA LEU A 76 4.91 -6.21 9.61
C LEU A 76 4.39 -5.55 10.88
N GLN A 77 5.19 -4.65 11.48
CA GLN A 77 4.77 -3.91 12.67
C GLN A 77 3.56 -3.02 12.39
N THR A 78 3.56 -2.29 11.28
CA THR A 78 2.45 -1.41 10.86
C THR A 78 1.16 -2.21 10.67
N LEU A 79 1.26 -3.36 10.01
CA LEU A 79 0.12 -4.26 9.80
C LEU A 79 -0.36 -4.89 11.11
N GLN A 80 0.53 -5.30 12.01
CA GLN A 80 0.14 -5.82 13.32
C GLN A 80 -0.62 -4.78 14.14
N THR A 81 -0.16 -3.53 14.16
CA THR A 81 -0.88 -2.43 14.83
C THR A 81 -2.27 -2.25 14.21
N ALA A 82 -2.39 -2.25 12.89
CA ALA A 82 -3.68 -2.12 12.21
C ALA A 82 -4.62 -3.32 12.48
N LEU A 83 -4.11 -4.55 12.47
CA LEU A 83 -4.89 -5.77 12.75
C LEU A 83 -5.36 -5.85 14.20
N ASN A 84 -4.52 -5.42 15.15
CA ASN A 84 -4.83 -5.49 16.58
C ASN A 84 -5.79 -4.37 17.02
N THR A 85 -5.83 -3.26 16.29
CA THR A 85 -6.73 -2.14 16.60
C THR A 85 -8.11 -2.43 16.03
N SER A 86 -8.87 -3.31 16.68
CA SER A 86 -10.33 -3.45 16.46
C SER A 86 -11.12 -2.50 17.35
N GLU A 87 -12.10 -1.83 16.75
CA GLU A 87 -13.30 -1.24 17.38
C GLU A 87 -13.20 0.08 18.15
N HIS A 88 -12.05 0.75 18.21
CA HIS A 88 -12.06 2.19 18.52
C HIS A 88 -12.29 2.97 17.23
N SER A 89 -13.28 3.88 17.26
CA SER A 89 -13.89 4.49 16.07
C SER A 89 -12.84 4.94 15.05
N ALA A 90 -13.15 4.76 13.76
CA ALA A 90 -12.38 5.30 12.65
C ALA A 90 -12.08 6.81 12.80
N GLU A 91 -12.88 7.52 13.61
CA GLU A 91 -12.74 8.93 13.97
C GLU A 91 -11.65 9.20 15.03
N GLN A 92 -11.34 8.25 15.93
CA GLN A 92 -10.27 8.39 16.94
C GLN A 92 -8.89 7.97 16.44
N LEU A 93 -8.85 7.08 15.44
CA LEU A 93 -7.62 6.62 14.80
C LEU A 93 -6.90 7.75 14.06
N LEU A 94 -7.62 8.73 13.56
CA LEU A 94 -7.06 9.96 13.03
C LEU A 94 -6.99 10.99 14.15
N HIS A 95 -5.98 10.89 15.03
CA HIS A 95 -5.72 11.99 15.96
C HIS A 95 -5.43 13.25 15.15
N HIS A 96 -6.43 14.14 15.06
CA HIS A 96 -6.29 15.47 14.49
C HIS A 96 -5.25 16.22 15.31
N ASN A 97 -4.01 16.21 14.85
CA ASN A 97 -2.98 17.09 15.36
C ASN A 97 -2.19 17.61 14.16
N ASN A 98 -1.72 18.84 14.23
CA ASN A 98 -0.93 19.51 13.20
C ASN A 98 0.48 18.89 13.00
N GLN A 99 0.65 17.62 13.41
CA GLN A 99 1.89 16.85 13.43
C GLN A 99 1.82 15.64 12.49
N THR A 100 1.01 15.71 11.41
CA THR A 100 1.07 14.68 10.37
C THR A 100 2.47 14.67 9.78
N LYS A 101 3.14 13.52 9.83
CA LYS A 101 4.50 13.39 9.29
C LYS A 101 4.42 12.88 7.87
N PHE A 102 5.12 13.55 6.97
CA PHE A 102 5.19 13.17 5.56
C PHE A 102 6.55 12.59 5.25
N TYR A 103 6.56 11.41 4.65
CA TYR A 103 7.77 10.74 4.18
C TYR A 103 7.65 10.45 2.69
N ARG A 104 8.81 10.27 2.06
CA ARG A 104 8.88 9.80 0.69
C ARG A 104 9.76 8.56 0.64
N GLU A 105 9.24 7.51 0.01
CA GLU A 105 9.92 6.26 -0.22
C GLU A 105 10.15 6.09 -1.71
N PHE A 106 11.31 5.55 -2.09
CA PHE A 106 11.62 5.29 -3.48
C PHE A 106 11.77 3.80 -3.75
N LEU A 107 11.03 3.32 -4.75
CA LEU A 107 11.02 1.94 -5.20
C LEU A 107 11.55 1.86 -6.63
N GLY A 108 12.71 1.23 -6.80
CA GLY A 108 13.30 0.94 -8.10
C GLY A 108 12.66 -0.30 -8.72
N ILE A 109 12.09 -0.16 -9.92
CA ILE A 109 11.58 -1.27 -10.73
C ILE A 109 12.75 -2.06 -11.27
N VAL A 110 12.80 -3.36 -10.96
CA VAL A 110 13.82 -4.27 -11.44
C VAL A 110 13.44 -4.71 -12.86
N ALA A 111 14.24 -4.29 -13.85
CA ALA A 111 14.01 -4.63 -15.24
C ALA A 111 14.14 -6.16 -15.48
N GLY A 112 13.35 -6.69 -16.42
CA GLY A 112 13.46 -8.08 -16.91
C GLY A 112 12.88 -9.18 -15.99
N GLU A 113 12.64 -8.92 -14.71
CA GLU A 113 12.11 -9.93 -13.78
C GLU A 113 10.59 -9.83 -13.59
N GLN A 114 9.84 -10.38 -14.54
CA GLN A 114 8.41 -10.61 -14.33
C GLN A 114 8.23 -11.75 -13.32
N VAL A 115 7.40 -11.51 -12.30
CA VAL A 115 7.11 -12.49 -11.25
C VAL A 115 6.08 -13.50 -11.76
N ASP A 116 6.32 -14.79 -11.53
CA ASP A 116 5.29 -15.83 -11.69
C ASP A 116 4.23 -15.63 -10.60
N PRO A 117 2.95 -15.38 -10.95
CA PRO A 117 1.90 -15.19 -9.94
C PRO A 117 1.62 -16.44 -9.11
N ARG A 118 2.01 -17.64 -9.60
CA ARG A 118 1.81 -18.90 -8.88
C ARG A 118 2.59 -18.88 -7.57
N GLY A 119 1.89 -19.12 -6.47
CA GLY A 119 2.48 -19.17 -5.13
C GLY A 119 2.58 -17.83 -4.39
N LEU A 120 2.19 -16.71 -4.99
CA LEU A 120 2.17 -15.40 -4.30
C LEU A 120 1.04 -15.21 -3.28
N GLY A 121 0.15 -16.20 -3.15
CA GLY A 121 -1.06 -16.11 -2.33
C GLY A 121 -2.28 -15.59 -3.09
N GLU A 122 -3.47 -16.01 -2.65
CA GLU A 122 -4.76 -15.68 -3.29
C GLU A 122 -5.01 -14.17 -3.37
N ALA A 123 -4.62 -13.41 -2.35
CA ALA A 123 -4.86 -11.96 -2.29
C ALA A 123 -4.07 -11.21 -3.38
N VAL A 124 -2.78 -11.53 -3.53
CA VAL A 124 -1.94 -10.93 -4.58
C VAL A 124 -2.38 -11.40 -5.98
N GLN A 125 -2.69 -12.69 -6.14
CA GLN A 125 -3.15 -13.24 -7.42
C GLN A 125 -4.46 -12.59 -7.87
N THR A 126 -5.42 -12.41 -6.96
CA THR A 126 -6.70 -11.76 -7.24
C THR A 126 -6.48 -10.27 -7.56
N LEU A 127 -5.66 -9.58 -6.77
CA LEU A 127 -5.38 -8.17 -7.01
C LEU A 127 -4.76 -7.96 -8.39
N CYS A 128 -3.79 -8.78 -8.77
CA CYS A 128 -3.01 -8.62 -9.99
C CYS A 128 -3.48 -9.49 -11.15
N GLU A 129 -4.72 -9.97 -11.10
CA GLU A 129 -5.32 -10.76 -12.17
C GLU A 129 -5.15 -10.05 -13.53
N GLN A 130 -4.63 -10.79 -14.51
CA GLN A 130 -4.37 -10.32 -15.89
C GLN A 130 -3.40 -9.13 -16.00
N THR A 131 -2.59 -8.85 -14.97
CA THR A 131 -1.55 -7.80 -15.01
C THR A 131 -0.16 -8.40 -14.90
N SER A 132 0.82 -7.77 -15.53
CA SER A 132 2.22 -8.14 -15.33
C SER A 132 2.68 -7.70 -13.95
N ILE A 133 3.43 -8.56 -13.25
CA ILE A 133 3.93 -8.27 -11.91
C ILE A 133 5.45 -8.11 -12.01
N PHE A 134 5.99 -7.01 -11.48
CA PHE A 134 7.44 -6.78 -11.43
C PHE A 134 7.92 -6.61 -10.00
N TRP A 135 9.13 -7.12 -9.73
CA TRP A 135 9.80 -6.85 -8.47
C TRP A 135 10.21 -5.38 -8.36
N VAL A 136 10.05 -4.84 -7.16
CA VAL A 136 10.58 -3.53 -6.79
C VAL A 136 11.43 -3.62 -5.53
N ARG A 137 12.48 -2.79 -5.47
CA ARG A 137 13.38 -2.69 -4.32
C ARG A 137 13.47 -1.27 -3.82
N ARG A 138 13.63 -1.10 -2.50
CA ARG A 138 13.91 0.23 -1.94
C ARG A 138 15.23 0.77 -2.43
N GLY A 139 15.27 2.06 -2.69
CA GLY A 139 16.47 2.79 -3.05
C GLY A 139 16.47 4.20 -2.45
N GLN A 140 17.57 4.92 -2.64
CA GLN A 140 17.65 6.34 -2.24
C GLN A 140 16.88 7.27 -3.21
N GLY A 141 16.31 6.70 -4.27
CA GLY A 141 15.66 7.43 -5.36
C GLY A 141 16.58 7.65 -6.54
N PRO A 142 16.02 8.15 -7.66
CA PRO A 142 16.83 8.45 -8.81
C PRO A 142 17.69 9.70 -8.54
N GLY A 143 18.92 9.72 -9.05
CA GLY A 143 19.77 10.93 -9.03
C GLY A 143 19.16 12.14 -9.76
N ARG A 144 18.05 11.94 -10.49
CA ARG A 144 17.25 13.00 -11.13
C ARG A 144 15.75 12.69 -10.97
N GLN A 145 14.98 13.66 -10.46
CA GLN A 145 13.54 13.50 -10.22
C GLN A 145 12.72 13.14 -11.48
N ARG A 146 13.16 13.57 -12.67
CA ARG A 146 12.49 13.27 -13.96
C ARG A 146 12.41 11.77 -14.31
N LEU A 147 13.11 10.92 -13.56
CA LEU A 147 13.07 9.46 -13.75
C LEU A 147 11.99 8.79 -12.89
N ILE A 148 11.28 9.56 -12.05
CA ILE A 148 10.13 9.07 -11.30
C ILE A 148 8.98 8.88 -12.29
N TYR A 149 8.44 7.68 -12.29
CA TYR A 149 7.39 7.25 -13.20
C TYR A 149 5.99 7.42 -12.60
N LEU A 150 5.84 7.18 -11.30
CA LEU A 150 4.58 7.23 -10.57
C LEU A 150 4.86 7.46 -9.08
N CYS A 151 3.96 8.14 -8.36
CA CYS A 151 3.92 8.10 -6.90
C CYS A 151 2.52 7.69 -6.42
N ILE A 152 2.47 6.94 -5.33
CA ILE A 152 1.22 6.55 -4.65
C ILE A 152 1.29 7.13 -3.24
N ASP A 153 0.34 8.00 -2.90
CA ASP A 153 0.27 8.64 -1.60
C ASP A 153 -0.68 7.85 -0.68
N ILE A 154 -0.18 7.42 0.48
CA ILE A 154 -0.94 6.65 1.46
C ILE A 154 -0.75 7.26 2.85
N CYS A 155 -1.83 7.51 3.57
CA CYS A 155 -1.80 7.91 4.97
C CYS A 155 -2.22 6.77 5.89
N PHE A 156 -1.41 6.49 6.89
CA PHE A 156 -1.68 5.50 7.92
C PHE A 156 -2.43 6.13 9.10
N PRO A 157 -3.23 5.35 9.86
CA PRO A 157 -3.87 5.80 11.10
C PRO A 157 -2.91 6.47 12.09
N SER A 158 -1.62 6.10 12.09
CA SER A 158 -0.60 6.71 12.96
C SER A 158 -0.23 8.17 12.61
N ASN A 159 -1.03 8.88 11.81
CA ASN A 159 -0.75 10.23 11.28
C ASN A 159 0.58 10.32 10.52
N ILE A 160 0.91 9.25 9.80
CA ILE A 160 2.06 9.20 8.92
C ILE A 160 1.54 9.07 7.50
N CYS A 161 1.92 9.97 6.62
CA CYS A 161 1.66 9.86 5.19
C CYS A 161 2.96 9.55 4.47
N VAL A 162 2.91 8.62 3.52
CA VAL A 162 4.07 8.19 2.73
C VAL A 162 3.72 8.33 1.26
N SER A 163 4.55 9.07 0.52
CA SER A 163 4.54 9.11 -0.94
C SER A 163 5.51 8.05 -1.46
N ILE A 164 4.99 6.98 -2.06
CA ILE A 164 5.77 5.86 -2.57
C ILE A 164 6.00 6.07 -4.05
N CYS A 165 7.22 6.46 -4.41
CA CYS A 165 7.59 6.85 -5.77
C CYS A 165 8.40 5.77 -6.49
N PHE A 166 7.91 5.36 -7.65
CA PHE A 166 8.49 4.32 -8.50
C PHE A 166 9.39 4.95 -9.56
N TYR A 167 10.53 4.32 -9.83
CA TYR A 167 11.45 4.73 -10.89
C TYR A 167 12.11 3.49 -11.51
N TYR A 168 12.54 3.59 -12.78
CA TYR A 168 13.28 2.51 -13.41
C TYR A 168 14.74 2.53 -12.98
N LEU A 169 15.30 1.36 -12.69
CA LEU A 169 16.73 1.20 -12.49
C LEU A 169 17.42 1.21 -13.87
N PRO A 170 18.56 1.89 -14.03
CA PRO A 170 19.36 1.75 -15.25
C PRO A 170 19.85 0.30 -15.35
N GLU A 171 19.86 -0.23 -16.59
CA GLU A 171 20.46 -1.53 -16.94
C GLU A 171 21.97 -1.54 -16.66
#